data_AF-A0A7C4F7P1-F1
#
_entry.id   AF-A0A7C4F7P1-F1
#
_cell.length_a   1.000
_cell.length_b   1.000
_cell.length_c   1.000
_cell.angle_alpha   90.00
_cell.angle_beta   90.00
_cell.angle_gamma   90.00
#
_symmetry.space_group_name_H-M   'P 1'
#
loop_
_entity.id
_entity.type
_entity.pdbx_description
1 polymer ?
#
loop_
_entity_poly.entity_id
_entity_poly.type
_entity_poly.pdbx_seq_one_letter_code
_entity_poly.pdbx_strand_id
1 'polypeptide(L)'
;MFRIGIDIGGTFTDLVAINDETGEIINIKVPTTPRNPVNGVIDSFNKFTKIEPNPNIEILIHATTIATNAILGQTELNLPKAALITTYGFRDIVEIGRQRRPELYNLFFQKPKQLIPRKYRFEVRERIDAYGNIVTPLNVDDVNNVINTLKNEGIEALAICFLNSYVNPIHE
;
A
#
# COMPACT_ATOMS: atom_id res chain seq x y z
N MET A 1 16.56 -17.72 24.87
CA MET A 1 16.15 -17.41 23.48
C MET A 1 15.61 -15.98 23.44
N PHE A 2 15.84 -15.26 22.35
CA PHE A 2 15.39 -13.87 22.19
C PHE A 2 14.12 -13.78 21.34
N ARG A 3 13.18 -12.94 21.79
CA ARG A 3 12.06 -12.44 20.98
C ARG A 3 12.29 -10.98 20.68
N ILE A 4 12.19 -10.61 19.41
CA ILE A 4 12.51 -9.26 18.96
C ILE A 4 11.27 -8.62 18.34
N GLY A 5 10.94 -7.41 18.79
CA GLY A 5 9.97 -6.52 18.14
C GLY A 5 10.71 -5.34 17.50
N ILE A 6 10.33 -5.01 16.27
CA ILE A 6 10.84 -3.83 15.57
C ILE A 6 9.67 -2.97 15.14
N ASP A 7 9.74 -1.68 15.42
CA ASP A 7 8.79 -0.69 14.94
C ASP A 7 9.51 0.40 14.15
N ILE A 8 9.18 0.51 12.87
CA ILE A 8 9.64 1.60 12.02
C ILE A 8 8.63 2.76 12.10
N GLY A 9 9.00 3.78 12.87
CA GLY A 9 8.31 5.07 12.92
C GLY A 9 8.71 6.01 11.78
N GLY A 10 8.24 7.26 11.85
CA GLY A 10 8.66 8.32 10.92
C GLY A 10 10.03 8.92 11.26
N THR A 11 10.40 8.96 12.54
CA THR A 11 11.64 9.58 13.02
C THR A 11 12.67 8.56 13.47
N PHE A 12 12.23 7.48 14.13
CA PHE A 12 13.10 6.45 14.68
C PHE A 12 12.58 5.05 14.36
N THR A 13 13.53 4.14 14.18
CA THR A 13 13.31 2.70 14.19
C THR A 13 13.72 2.18 15.56
N ASP A 14 12.76 1.55 16.24
CA ASP A 14 12.92 0.99 17.58
C ASP A 14 13.03 -0.53 17.47
N LEU A 15 14.02 -1.12 18.14
CA LEU A 15 14.20 -2.56 18.31
C LEU A 15 14.15 -2.88 19.80
N VAL A 16 13.27 -3.80 20.19
CA VAL A 16 13.15 -4.32 21.55
C VAL A 16 13.42 -5.81 21.51
N ALA A 17 14.46 -6.27 22.20
CA ALA A 17 14.79 -7.69 22.33
C ALA A 17 14.56 -8.14 23.77
N ILE A 18 13.81 -9.24 23.94
CA ILE A 18 13.52 -9.84 25.25
C ILE A 18 14.13 -11.24 25.28
N ASN A 19 14.99 -11.52 26.26
CA ASN A 19 15.50 -12.85 26.50
C ASN A 19 14.51 -13.62 27.41
N ASP A 20 13.90 -14.68 26.90
CA ASP A 20 12.88 -15.45 27.64
C ASP A 20 13.46 -16.30 28.78
N GLU A 21 14.76 -16.57 28.77
CA GLU A 21 15.41 -17.34 29.82
C GLU A 21 15.79 -16.47 31.01
N THR A 22 16.29 -15.25 30.75
CA THR A 22 16.79 -14.35 31.78
C THR A 22 15.82 -13.23 32.15
N GLY A 23 14.82 -12.96 31.30
CA GLY A 23 13.94 -11.79 31.39
C GLY A 23 14.60 -10.47 30.99
N GLU A 24 15.83 -10.50 30.46
CA GLU A 24 16.56 -9.31 30.04
C GLU A 24 15.85 -8.60 28.88
N ILE A 25 15.82 -7.27 28.93
CA ILE A 25 15.22 -6.42 27.89
C ILE A 25 16.27 -5.45 27.36
N ILE A 26 16.57 -5.55 26.07
CA ILE A 26 17.48 -4.67 25.36
C ILE A 26 16.66 -3.77 24.43
N ASN A 27 16.79 -2.45 24.60
CA ASN A 27 16.13 -1.45 23.78
C ASN A 27 17.15 -0.71 22.93
N ILE A 28 16.93 -0.67 21.63
CA ILE A 28 17.79 0.02 20.67
C ILE A 28 16.94 0.98 19.86
N LYS A 29 17.41 2.21 19.75
CA LYS A 29 16.81 3.26 18.93
C LYS A 29 17.81 3.76 17.92
N VAL A 30 17.41 3.82 16.66
CA VAL A 30 18.19 4.40 15.56
C VAL A 30 17.33 5.36 14.75
N PRO A 31 17.91 6.40 14.13
CA PRO A 31 17.15 7.25 13.21
C PRO A 31 16.52 6.42 12.09
N THR A 32 15.26 6.69 11.75
CA THR A 32 14.64 6.12 10.56
C THR A 32 15.30 6.71 9.32
N THR A 33 15.39 5.91 8.27
CA THR A 33 15.78 6.31 6.92
C THR A 33 14.54 6.24 6.02
N PRO A 34 13.66 7.27 5.94
CA PRO A 34 12.34 7.15 5.31
C PRO A 34 12.36 6.68 3.85
N ARG A 35 13.39 7.08 3.10
CA ARG A 35 13.59 6.66 1.69
C ARG A 35 14.10 5.23 1.53
N ASN A 36 14.73 4.68 2.56
CA ASN A 36 15.16 3.28 2.58
C ASN A 36 15.07 2.72 4.01
N PRO A 37 13.86 2.40 4.49
CA PRO A 37 13.60 2.02 5.88
C PRO A 37 14.36 0.80 6.37
N VAL A 38 14.77 -0.06 5.42
CA VAL A 38 15.57 -1.27 5.68
C VAL A 38 16.89 -0.92 6.37
N ASN A 39 17.50 0.22 6.04
CA ASN A 39 18.75 0.64 6.68
C ASN A 39 18.58 0.87 8.19
N GLY A 40 17.47 1.50 8.62
CA GLY A 40 17.16 1.65 10.06
C GLY A 40 17.01 0.30 10.76
N VAL A 41 16.40 -0.69 10.11
CA VAL A 41 16.31 -2.05 10.67
C VAL A 41 17.69 -2.68 10.79
N ILE A 42 18.51 -2.64 9.73
CA ILE A 42 19.88 -3.19 9.73
C ILE A 42 20.74 -2.52 10.80
N ASP A 43 20.68 -1.19 10.93
CA ASP A 43 21.44 -0.44 11.92
C ASP A 43 21.03 -0.79 13.35
N SER A 44 19.74 -1.02 13.59
CA SER A 44 19.24 -1.49 14.89
C SER A 44 19.80 -2.87 15.24
N PHE A 45 19.84 -3.79 14.27
CA PHE A 45 20.44 -5.11 14.46
C PHE A 45 21.96 -5.06 14.63
N ASN A 46 22.67 -4.22 13.89
CA ASN A 46 24.11 -4.02 14.04
C ASN A 46 24.49 -3.48 15.43
N LYS A 47 23.61 -2.69 16.06
CA LYS A 47 23.78 -2.29 17.46
C LYS A 47 23.46 -3.44 18.42
N PHE A 48 22.43 -4.22 18.13
CA PHE A 48 22.04 -5.38 18.93
C PHE A 48 23.14 -6.43 18.98
N THR A 49 23.75 -6.77 17.85
CA THR A 49 24.83 -7.77 17.78
C THR A 49 26.14 -7.31 18.42
N LYS A 50 26.31 -6.02 18.69
CA LYS A 50 27.43 -5.54 19.52
C LYS A 50 27.23 -5.82 21.01
N ILE A 51 25.98 -5.92 21.44
CA ILE A 51 25.59 -6.26 22.82
C ILE A 51 25.53 -7.79 22.96
N GLU A 52 24.86 -8.44 22.01
CA GLU A 52 24.68 -9.90 21.94
C GLU A 52 25.25 -10.45 20.62
N PRO A 53 26.53 -10.86 20.57
CA PRO A 53 27.21 -11.25 19.32
C PRO A 53 26.61 -12.42 18.56
N ASN A 54 26.00 -13.38 19.27
CA ASN A 54 25.38 -14.56 18.67
C ASN A 54 23.99 -14.80 19.29
N PRO A 55 23.03 -13.91 19.04
CA PRO A 55 21.74 -14.00 19.68
C PRO A 55 20.95 -15.17 19.07
N ASN A 56 20.47 -16.08 19.92
CA ASN A 56 19.54 -17.12 19.50
C ASN A 56 18.13 -16.53 19.42
N ILE A 57 17.72 -16.06 18.24
CA ILE A 57 16.44 -15.38 18.00
C ILE A 57 15.38 -16.41 17.59
N GLU A 58 14.31 -16.51 18.37
CA GLU A 58 13.18 -17.42 18.09
C GLU A 58 12.12 -16.75 17.22
N ILE A 59 11.81 -15.48 17.49
CA ILE A 59 10.80 -14.71 16.78
C ILE A 59 11.26 -13.29 16.50
N LEU A 60 10.91 -12.80 15.32
CA LEU A 60 11.05 -11.41 14.92
C LEU A 60 9.67 -10.89 14.49
N ILE A 61 9.17 -9.88 15.19
CA ILE A 61 7.93 -9.18 14.87
C ILE A 61 8.31 -7.82 14.26
N HIS A 62 7.84 -7.56 13.05
CA HIS A 62 8.11 -6.32 12.34
C HIS A 62 6.83 -5.51 12.16
N ALA A 63 6.84 -4.30 12.70
CA ALA A 63 5.79 -3.30 12.60
C ALA A 63 6.31 -2.05 11.90
N THR A 64 5.44 -1.36 11.17
CA THR A 64 5.80 -0.10 10.53
C THR A 64 4.58 0.78 10.35
N THR A 65 4.81 2.09 10.46
CA THR A 65 3.82 3.13 10.16
C THR A 65 3.93 3.68 8.73
N ILE A 66 4.90 3.23 7.93
CA ILE A 66 5.20 3.79 6.60
C ILE A 66 4.02 3.69 5.65
N ALA A 67 3.32 2.55 5.61
CA ALA A 67 2.19 2.35 4.71
C ALA A 67 1.03 3.32 5.02
N THR A 68 0.67 3.45 6.31
CA THR A 68 -0.39 4.36 6.75
C THR A 68 -0.02 5.82 6.47
N ASN A 69 1.23 6.19 6.75
CA ASN A 69 1.76 7.52 6.49
C ASN A 69 1.79 7.88 5.00
N ALA A 70 2.07 6.90 4.13
CA ALA A 70 2.01 7.07 2.68
C ALA A 70 0.59 7.41 2.21
N ILE A 71 -0.42 6.75 2.78
CA ILE A 71 -1.85 7.02 2.48
C ILE A 71 -2.28 8.39 3.02
N LEU A 72 -1.76 8.82 4.16
CA LEU A 72 -2.08 10.11 4.78
C LEU A 72 -1.36 11.31 4.14
N GLY A 73 -0.60 11.08 3.06
CA GLY A 73 -0.01 12.15 2.26
C GLY A 73 1.33 12.68 2.78
N GLN A 74 2.11 11.87 3.51
CA GLN A 74 3.48 12.24 3.84
C GLN A 74 4.31 12.42 2.57
N THR A 75 4.80 13.65 2.37
CA THR A 75 5.48 14.14 1.17
C THR A 75 6.87 13.58 0.94
N GLU A 76 7.42 12.83 1.90
CA GLU A 76 8.78 12.28 1.82
C GLU A 76 8.84 10.89 1.19
N LEU A 77 7.69 10.26 0.97
CA LEU A 77 7.58 8.96 0.30
C LEU A 77 7.31 9.17 -1.19
N ASN A 78 8.21 8.66 -2.03
CA ASN A 78 8.01 8.59 -3.48
C ASN A 78 7.07 7.42 -3.78
N LEU A 79 5.76 7.68 -3.84
CA LEU A 79 4.79 6.69 -4.26
C LEU A 79 4.96 6.39 -5.76
N PRO A 80 4.85 5.11 -6.18
CA PRO A 80 4.94 4.75 -7.58
C PRO A 80 3.82 5.42 -8.36
N LYS A 81 4.11 5.85 -9.60
CA LYS A 81 3.08 6.38 -10.49
C LYS A 81 2.09 5.27 -10.80
N ALA A 82 0.87 5.38 -10.24
CA ALA A 82 -0.13 4.33 -10.32
C ALA A 82 -1.27 4.66 -11.30
N ALA A 83 -1.89 3.62 -11.87
CA ALA A 83 -3.10 3.71 -12.67
C ALA A 83 -4.18 2.73 -12.20
N LEU A 84 -5.43 3.02 -12.55
CA LEU A 84 -6.60 2.21 -12.25
C LEU A 84 -7.34 1.84 -13.54
N ILE A 85 -7.66 0.58 -13.74
CA ILE A 85 -8.54 0.10 -14.80
C ILE A 85 -9.85 -0.36 -14.16
N THR A 86 -10.96 0.11 -14.71
CA THR A 86 -12.31 -0.22 -14.24
C THR A 86 -13.19 -0.65 -15.40
N THR A 87 -14.36 -1.19 -15.06
CA THR A 87 -15.38 -1.45 -16.06
C THR A 87 -15.88 -0.18 -16.72
N TYR A 88 -16.15 -0.24 -18.03
CA TYR A 88 -16.72 0.88 -18.78
C TYR A 88 -17.95 1.49 -18.09
N GLY A 89 -17.91 2.81 -17.89
CA GLY A 89 -18.90 3.59 -17.14
C GLY A 89 -18.55 3.77 -15.66
N PHE A 90 -17.46 3.19 -15.15
CA PHE A 90 -17.09 3.20 -13.73
C PHE A 90 -15.76 3.91 -13.43
N ARG A 91 -15.17 4.63 -14.41
CA ARG A 91 -13.92 5.40 -14.23
C ARG A 91 -13.88 6.28 -12.99
N ASP A 92 -15.01 6.94 -12.71
CA ASP A 92 -15.12 7.97 -11.71
C ASP A 92 -15.61 7.44 -10.34
N ILE A 93 -15.66 6.11 -10.16
CA ILE A 93 -16.17 5.48 -8.92
C ILE A 93 -15.38 5.93 -7.67
N VAL A 94 -14.06 6.09 -7.78
CA VAL A 94 -13.22 6.56 -6.67
C VAL A 94 -13.46 8.05 -6.36
N GLU A 95 -13.84 8.86 -7.36
CA GLU A 95 -14.16 10.29 -7.21
C GLU A 95 -15.52 10.51 -6.53
N ILE A 96 -16.50 9.70 -6.96
CA ILE A 96 -17.85 9.70 -6.42
C ILE A 96 -17.81 9.20 -4.97
N GLY A 97 -17.03 8.14 -4.72
CA GLY A 97 -16.93 7.50 -3.42
C GLY A 97 -18.26 6.87 -3.00
N ARG A 98 -18.49 6.81 -1.68
CA ARG A 98 -19.69 6.21 -1.08
C ARG A 98 -20.64 7.25 -0.47
N GLN A 99 -20.56 8.51 -0.92
CA GLN A 99 -21.33 9.63 -0.37
C GLN A 99 -21.20 9.80 1.16
N ARG A 100 -20.11 9.28 1.76
CA ARG A 100 -19.80 9.50 3.18
C ARG A 100 -19.46 10.98 3.36
N ARG A 101 -20.16 11.65 4.27
CA ARG A 101 -19.99 13.08 4.57
C ARG A 101 -19.32 13.22 5.94
N PRO A 102 -17.98 13.31 6.00
CA PRO A 102 -17.27 13.44 7.28
C PRO A 102 -17.66 14.74 8.01
N GLU A 103 -17.97 15.79 7.26
CA GLU A 103 -18.43 17.08 7.78
C GLU A 103 -19.80 17.43 7.20
N LEU A 104 -20.86 16.83 7.75
CA LEU A 104 -22.22 16.84 7.17
C LEU A 104 -22.77 18.25 6.86
N TYR A 105 -22.43 19.25 7.67
CA TYR A 105 -22.95 20.62 7.57
C TYR A 105 -21.94 21.63 7.01
N ASN A 106 -20.73 21.18 6.63
CA ASN A 106 -19.72 22.06 6.06
C ASN A 106 -19.90 22.19 4.54
N LEU A 107 -20.50 23.29 4.09
CA LEU A 107 -20.68 23.60 2.66
C LEU A 107 -19.36 23.84 1.92
N PHE A 108 -18.29 24.14 2.64
CA PHE A 108 -16.95 24.40 2.10
C PHE A 108 -16.03 23.18 2.20
N PHE A 109 -16.58 22.01 2.51
CA PHE A 109 -15.80 20.78 2.59
C PHE A 109 -15.07 20.49 1.28
N GLN A 110 -13.76 20.29 1.37
CA GLN A 110 -12.93 19.86 0.26
C GLN A 110 -12.69 18.36 0.36
N LYS A 111 -13.08 17.63 -0.68
CA LYS A 111 -12.77 16.19 -0.76
C LYS A 111 -11.25 16.00 -0.77
N PRO A 112 -10.74 14.98 -0.07
CA PRO A 112 -9.34 14.59 -0.20
C PRO A 112 -9.00 14.30 -1.66
N LYS A 113 -7.77 14.66 -2.06
CA LYS A 113 -7.25 14.30 -3.38
C LYS A 113 -7.16 12.78 -3.49
N GLN A 114 -7.60 12.25 -4.63
CA GLN A 114 -7.52 10.82 -4.89
C GLN A 114 -6.08 10.41 -5.20
N LEU A 115 -5.68 9.23 -4.72
CA LEU A 115 -4.33 8.67 -4.92
C LEU A 115 -3.99 8.54 -6.41
N ILE A 116 -4.96 8.09 -7.22
CA ILE A 116 -4.81 7.99 -8.67
C ILE A 116 -5.59 9.15 -9.30
N PRO A 117 -4.94 10.11 -9.97
CA PRO A 117 -5.63 11.20 -10.62
C PRO A 117 -6.46 10.69 -11.80
N ARG A 118 -7.55 11.39 -12.13
CA ARG A 118 -8.50 10.96 -13.16
C ARG A 118 -7.87 10.60 -14.52
N LYS A 119 -6.79 11.28 -14.91
CA LYS A 119 -6.06 11.01 -16.17
C LYS A 119 -5.38 9.63 -16.22
N TYR A 120 -5.16 8.99 -15.07
CA TYR A 120 -4.62 7.63 -14.95
C TYR A 120 -5.69 6.62 -14.53
N ARG A 121 -6.96 6.94 -14.78
CA ARG A 121 -8.09 6.03 -14.63
C ARG A 121 -8.63 5.70 -16.00
N PHE A 122 -8.62 4.42 -16.31
CA PHE A 122 -8.98 3.87 -17.60
C PHE A 122 -10.18 2.94 -17.47
N GLU A 123 -10.81 2.69 -18.61
CA GLU A 123 -11.96 1.82 -18.71
C GLU A 123 -11.72 0.78 -19.79
N VAL A 124 -12.19 -0.43 -19.53
CA VAL A 124 -12.26 -1.50 -20.52
C VAL A 124 -13.74 -1.85 -20.71
N ARG A 125 -14.13 -2.22 -21.94
CA ARG A 125 -15.47 -2.75 -22.20
C ARG A 125 -15.51 -4.22 -21.83
N GLU A 126 -16.07 -4.49 -20.68
CA GLU A 126 -16.43 -5.84 -20.21
C GLU A 126 -17.59 -5.73 -19.22
N ARG A 127 -18.27 -6.84 -18.91
CA ARG A 127 -19.29 -6.85 -17.84
C ARG A 127 -19.55 -8.27 -17.35
N ILE A 128 -19.50 -8.41 -16.03
CA ILE A 128 -19.94 -9.61 -15.30
C ILE A 128 -21.11 -9.20 -14.40
N ASP A 129 -22.20 -9.98 -14.42
CA ASP A 129 -23.35 -9.74 -13.55
C ASP A 129 -23.13 -10.24 -12.11
N ALA A 130 -24.12 -10.03 -11.24
CA ALA A 130 -24.02 -10.43 -9.83
C ALA A 130 -24.01 -11.96 -9.62
N TYR A 131 -24.36 -12.75 -10.64
CA TYR A 131 -24.35 -14.21 -10.62
C TYR A 131 -23.08 -14.80 -11.24
N GLY A 132 -22.16 -13.94 -11.71
CA GLY A 132 -20.90 -14.36 -12.35
C GLY A 132 -21.03 -14.65 -13.85
N ASN A 133 -22.18 -14.37 -14.47
CA ASN A 133 -22.34 -14.55 -15.92
C ASN A 133 -21.68 -13.42 -16.69
N ILE A 134 -21.06 -13.76 -17.81
CA ILE A 134 -20.52 -12.79 -18.77
C ILE A 134 -21.69 -12.13 -19.50
N VAL A 135 -21.90 -10.84 -19.25
CA VAL A 135 -22.88 -10.00 -19.96
C VAL A 135 -22.24 -9.35 -21.19
N THR A 136 -20.98 -8.92 -21.05
CA THR A 136 -20.19 -8.37 -22.14
C THR A 136 -18.79 -8.97 -22.05
N PRO A 137 -18.32 -9.71 -23.06
CA PRO A 137 -16.97 -10.27 -23.08
C PRO A 137 -15.91 -9.17 -22.96
N LEU A 138 -14.75 -9.52 -22.41
CA LEU A 138 -13.59 -8.64 -22.34
C LEU A 138 -13.18 -8.15 -23.74
N ASN A 139 -13.15 -6.83 -23.92
CA ASN A 139 -12.63 -6.22 -25.14
C ASN A 139 -11.10 -6.11 -25.08
N VAL A 140 -10.42 -7.00 -25.80
CA VAL A 140 -8.96 -7.08 -25.82
C VAL A 140 -8.31 -5.84 -26.46
N ASP A 141 -8.99 -5.18 -27.40
CA ASP A 141 -8.46 -3.97 -28.05
C ASP A 141 -8.39 -2.80 -27.07
N ASP A 142 -9.40 -2.64 -26.20
CA ASP A 142 -9.38 -1.63 -25.13
C ASP A 142 -8.22 -1.88 -24.18
N VAL A 143 -7.99 -3.14 -23.78
CA VAL A 143 -6.86 -3.53 -22.92
C VAL A 143 -5.54 -3.15 -23.58
N ASN A 144 -5.35 -3.48 -24.85
CA ASN A 144 -4.13 -3.14 -25.60
C ASN A 144 -3.89 -1.63 -25.68
N ASN A 145 -4.95 -0.85 -25.93
CA ASN A 145 -4.88 0.62 -25.96
C ASN A 145 -4.48 1.21 -24.61
N VAL A 146 -5.04 0.68 -23.53
CA VAL A 146 -4.68 1.08 -22.16
C VAL A 146 -3.23 0.73 -21.88
N ILE A 147 -2.78 -0.50 -22.14
CA ILE A 147 -1.39 -0.94 -21.94
C ILE A 147 -0.39 -0.03 -22.65
N ASN A 148 -0.66 0.34 -23.91
CA ASN A 148 0.20 1.26 -24.65
C ASN A 148 0.29 2.64 -23.98
N THR A 149 -0.84 3.14 -23.48
CA THR A 149 -0.87 4.41 -22.73
C THR A 149 -0.10 4.30 -21.41
N LEU A 150 -0.27 3.22 -20.66
CA LEU A 150 0.44 2.98 -19.39
C LEU A 150 1.96 2.96 -19.57
N LYS A 151 2.45 2.31 -20.64
CA LYS A 151 3.87 2.28 -21.00
C LYS A 151 4.41 3.67 -21.32
N ASN A 152 3.70 4.42 -22.16
CA ASN A 152 4.10 5.77 -22.55
C ASN A 152 4.12 6.75 -21.37
N GLU A 153 3.21 6.57 -20.41
CA GLU A 153 3.15 7.38 -19.20
C GLU A 153 4.12 6.93 -18.12
N GLY A 154 4.83 5.80 -18.26
CA GLY A 154 5.72 5.29 -17.22
C GLY A 154 4.98 4.96 -15.93
N ILE A 155 3.81 4.31 -16.05
CA ILE A 155 3.08 3.80 -14.89
C ILE A 155 3.86 2.62 -14.27
N GLU A 156 4.09 2.68 -12.97
CA GLU A 156 4.87 1.71 -12.19
C GLU A 156 3.98 0.71 -11.43
N ALA A 157 2.72 1.08 -11.17
CA ALA A 157 1.76 0.24 -10.48
C ALA A 157 0.38 0.29 -11.16
N LEU A 158 -0.28 -0.86 -11.26
CA LEU A 158 -1.59 -0.98 -11.91
C LEU A 158 -2.57 -1.68 -10.96
N ALA A 159 -3.72 -1.06 -10.73
CA ALA A 159 -4.88 -1.71 -10.13
C ALA A 159 -5.92 -2.00 -11.21
N ILE A 160 -6.47 -3.21 -11.22
CA ILE A 160 -7.62 -3.60 -12.04
C ILE A 160 -8.76 -3.83 -11.06
N CYS A 161 -9.94 -3.28 -11.35
CA CYS A 161 -11.11 -3.34 -10.47
C CYS A 161 -12.37 -3.44 -11.32
N PHE A 162 -12.64 -4.64 -11.83
CA PHE A 162 -13.86 -4.90 -12.59
C PHE A 162 -15.04 -5.21 -11.67
N LEU A 163 -16.24 -4.82 -12.09
CA LEU A 163 -17.43 -5.14 -11.31
C LEU A 163 -17.61 -6.66 -11.22
N ASN A 164 -17.94 -7.12 -10.01
CA ASN A 164 -18.20 -8.53 -9.70
C ASN A 164 -17.02 -9.48 -9.97
N SER A 165 -15.79 -8.98 -10.07
CA SER A 165 -14.62 -9.87 -10.20
C SER A 165 -14.42 -10.80 -9.00
N TYR A 166 -14.90 -10.41 -7.82
CA TYR A 166 -14.97 -11.28 -6.64
C TYR A 166 -15.91 -12.50 -6.81
N VAL A 167 -16.85 -12.44 -7.75
CA VAL A 167 -17.76 -13.56 -8.10
C VAL A 167 -17.16 -14.39 -9.23
N ASN A 168 -16.66 -13.72 -10.28
CA ASN A 168 -16.01 -14.37 -11.40
C ASN A 168 -14.84 -13.49 -11.88
N PRO A 169 -13.58 -13.90 -11.60
CA PRO A 169 -12.40 -13.09 -11.94
C PRO A 169 -11.91 -13.27 -13.38
N ILE A 170 -12.59 -14.03 -14.24
CA ILE A 170 -12.03 -14.46 -15.54
C ILE A 170 -11.61 -13.32 -16.49
N HIS A 171 -12.17 -12.12 -16.33
CA HIS A 171 -11.78 -10.95 -17.12
C HIS A 171 -10.61 -10.15 -16.51
N GLU A 172 -10.38 -10.26 -15.20
CA GLU A 172 -9.35 -9.53 -14.45
C GLU A 172 -8.02 -10.28 -14.43
#